data_AF-R5Y795-F1
#
_entry.id   AF-R5Y795-F1
#
_cell.length_a   1.000
_cell.length_b   1.000
_cell.length_c   1.000
_cell.angle_alpha   90.00
_cell.angle_beta   90.00
_cell.angle_gamma   90.00
#
_symmetry.space_group_name_H-M   'P 1'
#
loop_
_entity.id
_entity.type
_entity.pdbx_description
1 polymer ?
#
loop_
_entity_poly.entity_id
_entity_poly.type
_entity_poly.pdbx_seq_one_letter_code
_entity_poly.pdbx_strand_id
1 'polypeptide(L)'
;MEEKRILTITKTDGSKEQVEEVISFEFNDTKKRYVVYTKNEKDENGNVTIYVTRIVSDENGNRFLGVENDDEWNRIKAALRALIKKEY
;
A
#
# COMPACT_ATOMS: atom_id res chain seq x y z
N MET A 1 22.13 4.45 -0.87
CA MET A 1 21.08 4.77 -1.86
C MET A 1 19.85 4.02 -1.38
N GLU A 2 18.78 4.72 -1.02
CA GLU A 2 17.54 4.05 -0.62
C GLU A 2 16.97 3.37 -1.85
N GLU A 3 16.82 2.06 -1.80
CA GLU A 3 16.43 1.25 -2.96
C GLU A 3 14.91 1.43 -3.16
N LYS A 4 14.53 2.34 -4.05
CA LYS A 4 13.12 2.59 -4.39
C LYS A 4 12.53 1.35 -5.06
N ARG A 5 11.61 0.70 -4.36
CA ARG A 5 10.88 -0.46 -4.90
C ARG A 5 9.73 0.02 -5.78
N ILE A 6 9.81 -0.29 -7.07
CA ILE A 6 8.74 0.03 -8.02
C ILE A 6 7.83 -1.17 -8.20
N LEU A 7 6.54 -0.97 -7.98
CA LEU A 7 5.49 -1.96 -8.20
C LEU A 7 4.77 -1.65 -9.52
N THR A 8 4.35 -2.71 -10.21
CA THR A 8 3.49 -2.58 -11.40
C THR A 8 2.08 -3.04 -11.05
N ILE A 9 1.13 -2.11 -11.12
CA ILE A 9 -0.30 -2.35 -10.90
C ILE A 9 -0.96 -2.55 -12.25
N THR A 10 -1.54 -3.73 -12.48
CA THR A 10 -2.39 -3.99 -13.65
C THR A 10 -3.83 -3.64 -13.30
N LYS A 11 -4.40 -2.66 -14.01
CA LYS A 11 -5.79 -2.23 -13.84
C LYS A 11 -6.75 -3.18 -14.55
N THR A 12 -8.05 -3.04 -14.27
CA THR A 12 -9.10 -3.89 -14.84
C THR A 12 -9.25 -3.75 -16.36
N ASP A 13 -8.86 -2.60 -16.93
CA ASP A 13 -8.84 -2.38 -18.38
C ASP A 13 -7.58 -2.96 -19.07
N GLY A 14 -6.67 -3.57 -18.30
CA GLY A 14 -5.42 -4.15 -18.80
C GLY A 14 -4.25 -3.17 -18.87
N SER A 15 -4.47 -1.86 -18.67
CA SER A 15 -3.38 -0.90 -18.52
C SER A 15 -2.54 -1.19 -17.26
N LYS A 16 -1.25 -0.84 -17.36
CA LYS A 16 -0.28 -1.01 -16.28
C LYS A 16 0.16 0.35 -15.79
N GLU A 17 0.26 0.50 -14.48
CA GLU A 17 0.72 1.71 -13.80
C GLU A 17 1.89 1.35 -12.90
N GLN A 18 2.98 2.12 -12.99
CA GLN A 18 4.12 1.95 -12.08
C GLN A 18 3.97 2.89 -10.89
N VAL A 19 4.17 2.36 -9.69
CA VAL A 19 4.05 3.11 -8.43
C VAL A 19 5.24 2.82 -7.53
N GLU A 20 5.54 3.73 -6.62
CA GLU A 20 6.63 3.57 -5.65
C GLU A 20 6.09 2.96 -4.35
N GLU A 21 6.60 1.78 -3.97
CA GLU A 21 6.34 1.19 -2.65
C GLU A 21 7.00 2.03 -1.57
N VAL A 22 6.19 2.48 -0.62
CA VAL A 22 6.66 3.18 0.59
C VAL A 22 6.91 2.16 1.70
N ILE A 23 5.92 1.31 1.98
CA ILE A 23 6.03 0.28 3.02
C ILE A 23 5.07 -0.87 2.73
N SER A 24 5.47 -2.08 3.10
CA SER A 24 4.62 -3.27 3.03
C SER A 24 4.63 -4.01 4.37
N PHE A 25 3.47 -4.51 4.79
CA PHE A 25 3.33 -5.25 6.05
C PHE A 25 2.21 -6.30 5.97
N GLU A 26 2.26 -7.27 6.88
CA GLU A 26 1.26 -8.33 7.01
C GLU A 26 0.76 -8.38 8.45
N PHE A 27 -0.56 -8.49 8.63
CA PHE A 27 -1.11 -8.76 9.96
C PHE A 27 -0.96 -10.23 10.30
N ASN A 28 -0.30 -10.52 11.43
CA ASN A 28 -0.03 -11.91 11.82
C ASN A 28 -1.30 -12.72 12.13
N ASP A 29 -2.36 -12.07 12.61
CA ASP A 29 -3.64 -12.66 12.98
C ASP A 29 -4.49 -13.04 11.74
N THR A 30 -4.64 -12.11 10.79
CA THR A 30 -5.50 -12.32 9.62
C THR A 30 -4.75 -12.82 8.39
N LYS A 31 -3.42 -12.82 8.43
CA LYS A 31 -2.51 -13.07 7.28
C LYS A 31 -2.80 -12.17 6.07
N LYS A 32 -3.52 -11.06 6.28
CA LYS A 32 -3.77 -10.08 5.22
C LYS A 32 -2.51 -9.21 5.07
N ARG A 33 -2.02 -9.12 3.83
CA ARG A 33 -0.88 -8.29 3.45
C ARG A 33 -1.35 -6.99 2.83
N TYR A 34 -0.72 -5.89 3.21
CA TYR A 34 -0.99 -4.56 2.69
C TYR A 34 0.29 -3.94 2.16
N VAL A 35 0.12 -3.17 1.11
CA VAL A 35 1.15 -2.34 0.54
C VAL A 35 0.67 -0.90 0.53
N VAL A 36 1.54 -0.03 1.02
CA VAL A 36 1.40 1.41 0.91
C VAL A 36 2.33 1.89 -0.17
N TYR A 37 1.77 2.63 -1.12
CA TYR A 37 2.51 3.15 -2.26
C TYR A 37 2.12 4.60 -2.54
N THR A 38 2.98 5.32 -3.25
CA THR A 38 2.68 6.65 -3.76
C THR A 38 2.79 6.70 -5.28
N LYS A 39 1.99 7.58 -5.86
CA LYS A 39 2.06 7.98 -7.27
C LYS A 39 2.85 9.28 -7.45
N ASN A 40 3.52 9.76 -6.39
CA ASN A 40 4.18 11.06 -6.32
C ASN A 40 3.25 12.26 -6.58
N GLU A 41 1.95 12.05 -6.40
CA GLU A 41 0.95 13.12 -6.42
C GLU A 41 1.02 13.92 -5.14
N LYS A 42 0.85 15.24 -5.26
CA LYS A 42 0.82 16.17 -4.13
C LYS A 42 -0.54 16.85 -4.06
N ASP A 43 -1.07 16.94 -2.85
CA ASP A 43 -2.27 17.72 -2.56
C ASP A 43 -1.98 19.23 -2.65
N GLU A 44 -3.03 20.07 -2.58
CA GLU A 44 -2.95 21.54 -2.57
C GLU A 44 -1.99 22.08 -1.51
N ASN A 45 -1.83 21.36 -0.40
CA ASN A 45 -0.92 21.71 0.69
C ASN A 45 0.54 21.25 0.47
N GLY A 46 0.85 20.64 -0.68
CA GLY A 46 2.18 20.10 -0.99
C GLY A 46 2.49 18.74 -0.34
N ASN A 47 1.53 18.15 0.37
CA ASN A 47 1.65 16.84 1.00
C ASN A 47 1.61 15.72 -0.04
N VAL A 48 2.51 14.74 0.06
CA VAL A 48 2.51 13.56 -0.83
C VAL A 48 1.33 12.64 -0.48
N THR A 49 0.53 12.30 -1.48
CA THR A 49 -0.59 11.36 -1.34
C THR A 49 -0.07 9.92 -1.35
N ILE A 50 -0.49 9.15 -0.36
CA ILE A 50 -0.23 7.71 -0.26
C ILE A 50 -1.54 6.93 -0.42
N TYR A 51 -1.42 5.74 -0.98
CA TYR A 51 -2.51 4.80 -1.20
C TYR A 51 -2.21 3.51 -0.46
N VAL A 52 -3.26 2.86 0.06
CA VAL A 52 -3.14 1.56 0.72
C VAL A 52 -4.02 0.56 0.01
N THR A 53 -3.47 -0.61 -0.28
CA THR A 53 -4.20 -1.71 -0.88
C THR A 53 -3.83 -3.03 -0.21
N ARG A 54 -4.81 -3.95 -0.16
CA ARG A 54 -4.56 -5.33 0.23
C ARG A 54 -4.04 -6.09 -0.98
N ILE A 55 -2.94 -6.83 -0.81
CA ILE A 55 -2.41 -7.73 -1.83
C ILE A 55 -2.94 -9.14 -1.61
N VAL A 56 -3.45 -9.73 -2.69
CA VAL A 56 -3.74 -11.16 -2.78
C VAL A 56 -2.95 -11.74 -3.94
N SER A 57 -2.05 -12.67 -3.66
CA SER A 57 -1.28 -13.38 -4.67
C SER A 57 -1.99 -14.68 -5.04
N ASP A 58 -2.20 -14.90 -6.32
CA ASP A 58 -2.83 -16.09 -6.90
C ASP A 58 -2.01 -16.59 -8.10
N GLU A 59 -2.42 -17.68 -8.73
CA GLU A 59 -1.84 -18.25 -9.95
C GLU A 59 -1.71 -17.21 -11.09
N ASN A 60 -2.59 -16.21 -11.11
CA ASN A 60 -2.60 -15.12 -12.09
C ASN A 60 -1.74 -13.90 -11.70
N GLY A 61 -0.98 -14.00 -10.60
CA GLY A 61 -0.15 -12.93 -10.06
C GLY A 61 -0.78 -12.16 -8.91
N ASN A 62 -0.29 -10.95 -8.66
CA ASN A 62 -0.74 -10.12 -7.55
C ASN A 62 -1.99 -9.31 -7.94
N ARG A 63 -3.05 -9.46 -7.15
CA ARG A 63 -4.27 -8.66 -7.22
C ARG A 63 -4.33 -7.68 -6.07
N PHE A 64 -4.80 -6.48 -6.38
CA PHE A 64 -4.99 -5.39 -5.43
C PHE A 64 -6.46 -5.29 -5.07
N LEU A 65 -6.76 -5.40 -3.78
CA LEU A 65 -8.09 -5.26 -3.22
C LEU A 65 -8.19 -3.98 -2.40
N GLY A 66 -9.41 -3.43 -2.33
CA GLY A 66 -9.74 -2.33 -1.45
C GLY A 66 -9.72 -2.74 0.02
N VAL A 67 -9.78 -1.73 0.89
CA VAL A 67 -10.06 -1.91 2.33
C VAL A 67 -11.57 -2.06 2.49
N GLU A 68 -12.01 -3.09 3.21
CA GLU A 68 -13.40 -3.53 3.25
C GLU A 68 -14.25 -2.67 4.18
N ASN A 69 -13.69 -2.16 5.29
CA ASN A 69 -14.42 -1.39 6.29
C ASN A 69 -13.53 -0.48 7.16
N ASP A 70 -14.15 0.38 7.96
CA ASP A 70 -13.50 1.32 8.87
C ASP A 70 -12.64 0.65 9.95
N ASP A 71 -13.05 -0.51 10.48
CA ASP A 71 -12.26 -1.25 11.47
C ASP A 71 -10.93 -1.73 10.89
N GLU A 72 -10.96 -2.29 9.69
CA GLU A 72 -9.76 -2.67 8.93
C GLU A 72 -8.89 -1.45 8.66
N TRP A 73 -9.49 -0.34 8.24
CA TRP A 73 -8.79 0.92 8.01
C TRP A 73 -8.14 1.49 9.28
N ASN A 74 -8.82 1.42 10.42
CA ASN A 74 -8.29 1.87 11.71
C ASN A 74 -7.09 1.03 12.15
N ARG A 75 -7.12 -0.29 11.93
CA ARG A 75 -5.96 -1.17 12.18
C ARG A 75 -4.78 -0.83 11.29
N ILE A 76 -5.00 -0.58 10.00
CA ILE A 76 -3.97 -0.14 9.05
C ILE A 76 -3.32 1.17 9.52
N LYS A 77 -4.13 2.18 9.89
CA LYS A 77 -3.62 3.46 10.41
C LYS A 77 -2.79 3.28 11.68
N ALA A 78 -3.21 2.39 12.59
CA ALA A 78 -2.46 2.07 13.80
C ALA A 78 -1.10 1.42 13.48
N ALA A 79 -1.08 0.46 12.55
CA ALA A 79 0.14 -0.19 12.08
C ALA A 79 1.11 0.83 11.44
N LEU A 80 0.60 1.70 10.56
CA LEU A 80 1.40 2.75 9.92
C LEU A 80 2.03 3.71 10.95
N ARG A 81 1.25 4.16 11.94
CA ARG A 81 1.78 5.01 13.02
C ARG A 81 2.87 4.30 13.83
N ALA A 82 2.71 3.00 14.09
CA ALA A 82 3.71 2.22 14.82
C ALA A 82 5.00 2.06 14.02
N LEU A 83 4.90 1.87 12.70
CA LEU A 83 6.05 1.74 11.80
C LEU A 83 6.81 3.07 11.68
N ILE A 84 6.10 4.18 11.47
CA ILE A 84 6.70 5.53 11.41
C ILE A 84 7.41 5.90 12.72
N LYS A 85 6.80 5.56 13.87
CA LYS A 85 7.42 5.81 15.19
C LYS A 85 8.67 4.97 15.44
N LYS A 86 8.81 3.81 14.80
CA LYS A 86 9.95 2.91 15.00
C LYS A 86 11.20 3.41 14.27
N GLU A 87 11.04 4.32 13.30
CA GLU A 87 12.14 4.96 12.57
C GLU A 87 12.65 6.25 13.24
N TYR A 88 12.12 6.62 14.41
CA TYR A 88 12.56 7.75 15.23
C TYR A 88 13.14 7.31 16.58
#